data_AF-A0A537JUK4-F1
#
_entry.id   AF-A0A537JUK4-F1
#
_cell.length_a   1.000
_cell.length_b   1.000
_cell.length_c   1.000
_cell.angle_alpha   90.00
_cell.angle_beta   90.00
_cell.angle_gamma   90.00
#
_symmetry.space_group_name_H-M   'P 1'
#
loop_
_entity.id
_entity.type
_entity.pdbx_description
1 polymer ?
#
loop_
_entity_poly.entity_id
_entity_poly.type
_entity_poly.pdbx_seq_one_letter_code
_entity_poly.pdbx_strand_id
1 'polypeptide(L)'
;MKKFLLFFLGLFFFCVFSGRSQSVIKGIIKDENDKVVVSATISLLQASDSAIVKFAISDKEGRYYFSAIKQGEYFIVASSAGFDKAYSSTFVLDKGAIDIPPLNLLHSKNILKNVTVTTSRPFIEMHLDKMVVNVEASPTNAGSNVLEVLAKSPAIIVDMDENISLNGKQGVLILIDGKNTYLTAKDLASLLKSMPAANIDQIEIMTNPPAKYEAEGMAGVINIKTKKNKNDGWNGSLSTGGRMGIFTYNRNTLLFFTPENNLNFNYKKRKINLFSSLGFSRWSGRSVGIYNKTYYTSSYDINGYTFFTVNRSYDGN
;
A
#
# COMPACT_ATOMS: atom_id res chain seq x y z
N MET A 1 -7.87 50.36 8.16
CA MET A 1 -8.37 49.19 7.41
C MET A 1 -7.30 48.48 6.57
N LYS A 2 -6.38 49.17 5.88
CA LYS A 2 -5.29 48.52 5.11
C LYS A 2 -4.28 47.71 5.95
N LYS A 3 -4.04 48.09 7.21
CA LYS A 3 -3.16 47.34 8.14
C LYS A 3 -3.77 46.03 8.66
N PHE A 4 -5.10 45.88 8.61
CA PHE A 4 -5.80 44.65 9.02
C PHE A 4 -5.80 43.60 7.89
N LEU A 5 -5.79 44.05 6.64
CA LEU A 5 -5.66 43.19 5.46
C LEU A 5 -4.27 42.55 5.33
N LEU A 6 -3.21 43.27 5.73
CA LEU A 6 -1.83 42.76 5.75
C LEU A 6 -1.60 41.70 6.84
N PHE A 7 -2.37 41.73 7.94
CA PHE A 7 -2.29 40.71 8.99
C PHE A 7 -2.94 39.39 8.56
N PHE A 8 -3.98 39.45 7.70
CA PHE A 8 -4.64 38.23 7.18
C PHE A 8 -3.86 37.56 6.05
N LEU A 9 -3.02 38.30 5.31
CA LEU A 9 -2.19 37.77 4.23
C LEU A 9 -0.93 37.04 4.75
N GLY A 10 -0.48 37.32 5.97
CA GLY A 10 0.65 36.63 6.61
C GLY A 10 0.31 35.25 7.19
N LEU A 11 -0.96 34.94 7.40
CA LEU A 11 -1.39 33.68 8.04
C LEU A 11 -1.54 32.50 7.06
N PHE A 12 -1.44 32.74 5.75
CA PHE A 12 -1.60 31.70 4.72
C PHE A 12 -0.28 30.99 4.36
N PHE A 13 0.86 31.39 4.93
CA PHE A 13 2.18 30.87 4.56
C PHE A 13 2.78 29.83 5.52
N PHE A 14 2.04 29.41 6.55
CA PHE A 14 2.46 28.35 7.48
C PHE A 14 1.75 27.02 7.21
N CYS A 15 1.67 26.62 5.94
CA CYS A 15 1.46 25.21 5.63
C CYS A 15 2.84 24.53 5.65
N VAL A 16 3.27 24.11 6.83
CA VAL A 16 4.42 23.21 6.94
C VAL A 16 3.98 21.89 6.32
N PHE A 17 4.29 21.72 5.03
CA PHE A 17 4.28 20.43 4.37
C PHE A 17 5.26 19.55 5.13
N SER A 18 4.75 18.80 6.10
CA SER A 18 5.45 17.66 6.67
C SER A 18 5.52 16.63 5.57
N GLY A 19 6.54 16.73 4.71
CA GLY A 19 6.87 15.72 3.74
C GLY A 19 7.13 14.43 4.52
N ARG A 20 6.14 13.53 4.54
CA ARG A 20 6.34 12.18 5.06
C ARG A 20 7.40 11.55 4.16
N SER A 21 8.63 11.46 4.67
CA SER A 21 9.68 10.68 4.04
C SER A 21 9.14 9.27 3.83
N GLN A 22 8.90 8.92 2.57
CA GLN A 22 8.48 7.56 2.22
C GLN A 22 9.67 6.65 2.49
N SER A 23 9.51 5.66 3.36
CA SER A 23 10.57 4.69 3.60
C SER A 23 10.79 3.84 2.34
N VAL A 24 12.05 3.69 1.96
CA VAL A 24 12.48 2.96 0.75
C VAL A 24 13.41 1.83 1.16
N ILE A 25 13.17 0.64 0.66
CA ILE A 25 14.09 -0.50 0.78
C ILE A 25 14.69 -0.73 -0.60
N LYS A 26 16.02 -0.80 -0.74
CA LYS A 26 16.67 -1.07 -2.03
C LYS A 26 17.79 -2.10 -1.86
N GLY A 27 18.14 -2.78 -2.95
CA GLY A 27 19.19 -3.80 -2.96
C GLY A 27 19.45 -4.32 -4.37
N ILE A 28 20.33 -5.31 -4.47
CA ILE A 28 20.72 -5.95 -5.73
C ILE A 28 20.64 -7.47 -5.62
N ILE A 29 20.18 -8.13 -6.68
CA ILE A 29 20.16 -9.58 -6.81
C ILE A 29 21.27 -10.01 -7.76
N LYS A 30 22.09 -10.96 -7.30
CA LYS A 30 23.18 -11.56 -8.07
C LYS A 30 23.08 -13.08 -8.05
N ASP A 31 23.83 -13.75 -8.92
CA ASP A 31 24.06 -15.20 -8.88
C ASP A 31 25.33 -15.53 -8.07
N GLU A 32 25.63 -16.82 -7.94
CA GLU A 32 26.86 -17.33 -7.32
C GLU A 32 28.18 -16.88 -8.00
N ASN A 33 28.10 -16.36 -9.23
CA ASN A 33 29.23 -15.87 -10.02
C ASN A 33 29.28 -14.33 -10.08
N ASP A 34 28.61 -13.66 -9.15
CA ASP A 34 28.49 -12.19 -9.07
C ASP A 34 27.81 -11.52 -10.29
N LYS A 35 27.15 -12.30 -11.16
CA LYS A 35 26.37 -11.76 -12.28
C LYS A 35 25.00 -11.30 -11.80
N VAL A 36 24.53 -10.19 -12.35
CA VAL A 36 23.21 -9.65 -12.01
C VAL A 36 22.10 -10.57 -12.51
N VAL A 37 21.09 -10.80 -11.67
CA VAL A 37 19.90 -11.58 -12.06
C VAL A 37 18.78 -10.60 -12.39
N VAL A 38 18.43 -10.55 -13.67
CA VAL A 38 17.37 -9.69 -14.21
C VAL A 38 16.01 -10.36 -14.07
N SER A 39 14.95 -9.59 -13.80
CA SER A 39 13.57 -10.09 -13.68
C SER A 39 13.36 -11.15 -12.60
N ALA A 40 14.21 -11.16 -11.57
CA ALA A 40 13.92 -11.92 -10.35
C ALA A 40 12.68 -11.34 -9.67
N THR A 41 11.87 -12.19 -9.04
CA THR A 41 10.75 -11.77 -8.19
C THR A 41 11.24 -11.66 -6.75
N ILE A 42 11.13 -10.46 -6.17
CA ILE A 42 11.51 -10.15 -4.80
C ILE A 42 10.23 -9.94 -4.00
N SER A 43 10.05 -10.70 -2.93
CA SER A 43 8.95 -10.57 -1.99
C SER A 43 9.46 -9.94 -0.70
N LEU A 44 8.78 -8.92 -0.21
CA LEU A 44 8.96 -8.35 1.12
C LEU A 44 7.94 -8.99 2.06
N LEU A 45 8.42 -9.61 3.14
CA LEU A 45 7.57 -10.29 4.11
C LEU A 45 7.77 -9.70 5.50
N GLN A 46 6.70 -9.71 6.29
CA GLN A 46 6.75 -9.28 7.68
C GLN A 46 7.42 -10.35 8.55
N ALA A 47 8.34 -9.94 9.42
CA ALA A 47 9.11 -10.89 10.24
C ALA A 47 8.27 -11.67 11.25
N SER A 48 7.13 -11.11 11.69
CA SER A 48 6.27 -11.70 12.71
C SER A 48 5.51 -12.95 12.26
N ASP A 49 5.03 -12.98 11.03
CA ASP A 49 4.09 -13.99 10.52
C ASP A 49 4.37 -14.41 9.08
N SER A 50 5.45 -13.90 8.47
CA SER A 50 5.76 -14.09 7.05
C SER A 50 4.63 -13.63 6.11
N ALA A 51 3.76 -12.71 6.53
CA ALA A 51 2.76 -12.13 5.65
C ALA A 51 3.44 -11.31 4.53
N ILE A 52 2.97 -11.50 3.30
CA ILE A 52 3.49 -10.75 2.15
C ILE A 52 3.00 -9.30 2.21
N VAL A 53 3.97 -8.39 2.27
CA VAL A 53 3.75 -6.94 2.31
C VAL A 53 3.71 -6.37 0.91
N LYS A 54 4.72 -6.70 0.07
CA LYS A 54 4.85 -6.15 -1.28
C LYS A 54 5.75 -7.01 -2.16
N PHE A 55 5.55 -6.95 -3.47
CA PHE A 55 6.43 -7.54 -4.47
C PHE A 55 7.21 -6.47 -5.23
N ALA A 56 8.42 -6.80 -5.65
CA ALA A 56 9.28 -6.02 -6.53
C ALA A 56 9.96 -6.95 -7.55
N ILE A 57 10.47 -6.36 -8.62
CA ILE A 57 11.20 -7.07 -9.68
C ILE A 57 12.57 -6.42 -9.82
N SER A 58 13.59 -7.24 -10.07
CA SER A 58 14.92 -6.71 -10.38
C SER A 58 15.00 -6.12 -11.79
N ASP A 59 15.62 -4.96 -11.92
CA ASP A 59 15.86 -4.28 -13.19
C ASP A 59 16.98 -4.96 -14.00
N LYS A 60 17.35 -4.36 -15.14
CA LYS A 60 18.43 -4.85 -16.02
C LYS A 60 19.81 -4.91 -15.36
N GLU A 61 19.97 -4.20 -14.24
CA GLU A 61 21.20 -4.13 -13.45
C GLU A 61 21.05 -4.93 -12.13
N GLY A 62 20.00 -5.75 -12.02
CA GLY A 62 19.72 -6.60 -10.87
C GLY A 62 19.16 -5.86 -9.65
N ARG A 63 18.89 -4.56 -9.75
CA ARG A 63 18.44 -3.75 -8.62
C ARG A 63 16.95 -3.84 -8.42
N TYR A 64 16.52 -3.82 -7.16
CA TYR A 64 15.12 -3.74 -6.78
C TYR A 64 14.91 -2.63 -5.76
N TYR A 65 13.67 -2.15 -5.66
CA TYR A 65 13.27 -1.22 -4.61
C TYR A 65 11.82 -1.44 -4.19
N PHE A 66 11.55 -1.19 -2.92
CA PHE A 66 10.21 -1.09 -2.35
C PHE A 66 10.00 0.33 -1.85
N SER A 67 8.89 0.94 -2.22
CA SER A 67 8.50 2.28 -1.77
C SER A 67 7.20 2.25 -0.96
N ALA A 68 7.04 3.28 -0.13
CA ALA A 68 5.86 3.49 0.72
C ALA A 68 5.61 2.34 1.72
N ILE A 69 6.69 1.81 2.31
CA ILE A 69 6.61 0.74 3.31
C ILE A 69 6.45 1.34 4.70
N LYS A 70 5.58 0.74 5.52
CA LYS A 70 5.37 1.16 6.92
C LYS A 70 6.55 0.76 7.79
N GLN A 71 6.74 1.46 8.89
CA GLN A 71 7.74 1.07 9.89
C GLN A 71 7.43 -0.33 10.43
N GLY A 72 8.48 -1.13 10.63
CA GLY A 72 8.33 -2.51 11.06
C GLY A 72 9.56 -3.35 10.81
N GLU A 73 9.45 -4.64 11.11
CA GLU A 73 10.51 -5.62 10.94
C GLU A 73 10.18 -6.56 9.78
N TYR A 74 11.13 -6.73 8.86
CA TYR A 74 10.91 -7.41 7.59
C TYR A 74 12.09 -8.29 7.20
N PHE A 75 11.82 -9.23 6.30
CA PHE A 75 12.85 -9.96 5.55
C PHE A 75 12.44 -10.09 4.09
N ILE A 76 13.40 -10.39 3.23
CA ILE A 76 13.23 -10.47 1.78
C ILE A 76 13.44 -11.89 1.31
N VAL A 77 12.60 -12.31 0.36
CA VAL A 77 12.76 -13.56 -0.38
C VAL A 77 12.90 -13.24 -1.86
N ALA A 78 14.03 -13.62 -2.46
CA ALA A 78 14.26 -13.52 -3.89
C ALA A 78 14.05 -14.89 -4.55
N SER A 79 13.43 -14.89 -5.72
CA SER A 79 13.20 -16.10 -6.52
C SER A 79 13.30 -15.79 -8.01
N SER A 80 13.89 -16.71 -8.77
CA SER A 80 13.98 -16.61 -10.23
C SER A 80 13.93 -18.01 -10.84
N ALA A 81 13.51 -18.12 -12.10
CA ALA A 81 13.44 -19.40 -12.80
C ALA A 81 14.86 -20.00 -12.95
N GLY A 82 15.02 -21.27 -12.55
CA GLY A 82 16.31 -21.97 -12.59
C GLY A 82 17.21 -21.73 -11.37
N PHE A 83 16.74 -20.99 -10.36
CA PHE A 83 17.46 -20.73 -9.12
C PHE A 83 16.64 -21.18 -7.89
N ASP A 84 17.33 -21.54 -6.83
CA ASP A 84 16.73 -21.76 -5.51
C ASP A 84 16.38 -20.41 -4.85
N LYS A 85 15.39 -20.40 -3.95
CA LYS A 85 14.99 -19.17 -3.23
C LYS A 85 16.12 -18.70 -2.31
N ALA A 86 16.43 -17.42 -2.34
CA ALA A 86 17.36 -16.77 -1.42
C ALA A 86 16.60 -15.92 -0.39
N TYR A 87 17.11 -15.88 0.84
CA TYR A 87 16.52 -15.17 1.97
C TYR A 87 17.51 -14.14 2.50
N SER A 88 17.04 -12.94 2.82
CA SER A 88 17.84 -11.96 3.56
C SER A 88 17.81 -12.26 5.06
N SER A 89 18.74 -11.67 5.81
CA SER A 89 18.53 -11.49 7.25
C SER A 89 17.33 -10.57 7.50
N THR A 90 16.72 -10.72 8.69
CA THR A 90 15.70 -9.80 9.16
C THR A 90 16.30 -8.41 9.41
N PHE A 91 15.55 -7.36 9.10
CA PHE A 91 15.96 -5.97 9.30
C PHE A 91 14.80 -5.10 9.78
N VAL A 92 15.12 -4.05 10.53
CA VAL A 92 14.15 -3.07 11.03
C VAL A 92 14.12 -1.86 10.10
N LEU A 93 12.94 -1.56 9.56
CA LEU A 93 12.69 -0.35 8.78
C LEU A 93 12.07 0.71 9.69
N ASP A 94 12.80 1.81 9.89
CA ASP A 94 12.30 3.00 10.58
C ASP A 94 11.97 4.11 9.56
N LYS A 95 12.73 5.20 9.49
CA LYS A 95 12.53 6.29 8.51
C LYS A 95 13.65 6.34 7.48
N GLY A 96 13.27 6.61 6.23
CA GLY A 96 14.22 6.86 5.14
C GLY A 96 14.53 5.63 4.30
N ALA A 97 15.73 5.62 3.70
CA ALA A 97 16.16 4.55 2.80
C ALA A 97 17.05 3.54 3.53
N ILE A 98 16.79 2.25 3.34
CA ILE A 98 17.67 1.17 3.79
C ILE A 98 18.24 0.42 2.56
N ASP A 99 19.54 0.19 2.59
CA ASP A 99 20.28 -0.62 1.62
C ASP A 99 20.45 -2.04 2.17
N ILE A 100 19.90 -3.02 1.46
CA ILE A 100 20.04 -4.43 1.81
C ILE A 100 21.28 -4.99 1.11
N PRO A 101 22.12 -5.78 1.81
CA PRO A 101 23.24 -6.48 1.19
C PRO A 101 22.80 -7.30 -0.03
N PRO A 102 23.69 -7.51 -1.02
CA PRO A 102 23.36 -8.33 -2.18
C PRO A 102 22.82 -9.71 -1.80
N LEU A 103 21.69 -10.11 -2.41
CA LEU A 103 21.17 -11.47 -2.28
C LEU A 103 21.69 -12.30 -3.45
N ASN A 104 22.42 -13.37 -3.14
CA ASN A 104 22.97 -14.29 -4.12
C ASN A 104 22.02 -15.49 -4.30
N LEU A 105 21.51 -15.65 -5.52
CA LEU A 105 20.72 -16.80 -5.93
C LEU A 105 21.65 -17.95 -6.36
N LEU A 106 21.31 -19.17 -5.94
CA LEU A 106 22.06 -20.37 -6.30
C LEU A 106 21.33 -21.13 -7.41
N HIS A 107 22.04 -21.61 -8.42
CA HIS A 107 21.45 -22.44 -9.47
C HIS A 107 20.85 -23.73 -8.90
N SER A 108 19.59 -24.00 -9.25
CA SER A 108 18.89 -25.18 -8.75
C SER A 108 19.43 -26.44 -9.43
N LYS A 109 20.01 -27.35 -8.64
CA LYS A 109 20.72 -28.55 -9.15
C LYS A 109 19.78 -29.66 -9.68
N ASN A 110 18.46 -29.47 -9.63
CA ASN A 110 17.46 -30.54 -9.84
C ASN A 110 16.71 -30.52 -11.19
N ILE A 111 17.26 -29.93 -12.25
CA ILE A 111 16.55 -29.77 -13.54
C ILE A 111 16.49 -31.07 -14.39
N LEU A 112 17.21 -32.14 -14.04
CA LEU A 112 17.35 -33.34 -14.90
C LEU A 112 16.63 -34.60 -14.40
N LYS A 113 15.36 -34.50 -14.00
CA LYS A 113 14.56 -35.71 -13.74
C LYS A 113 13.14 -35.58 -14.27
N ASN A 114 12.99 -35.67 -15.60
CA ASN A 114 11.72 -35.94 -16.32
C ASN A 114 10.46 -35.56 -15.53
N VAL A 115 10.34 -34.29 -15.14
CA VAL A 115 9.11 -33.81 -14.53
C VAL A 115 8.23 -33.46 -15.71
N THR A 116 7.23 -34.30 -15.95
CA THR A 116 6.05 -33.93 -16.73
C THR A 116 5.68 -32.51 -16.33
N VAL A 117 5.96 -31.53 -17.20
CA VAL A 117 5.83 -30.12 -16.85
C VAL A 117 4.34 -29.81 -16.73
N THR A 118 3.74 -30.11 -15.58
CA THR A 118 2.55 -29.42 -15.10
C THR A 118 3.01 -27.99 -14.80
N THR A 119 3.10 -27.18 -15.85
CA THR A 119 3.49 -25.77 -15.79
C THR A 119 2.54 -25.05 -14.85
N SER A 120 2.96 -24.87 -13.60
CA SER A 120 2.42 -23.79 -12.77
C SER A 120 2.92 -22.49 -13.37
N ARG A 121 2.01 -21.61 -13.81
CA ARG A 121 2.38 -20.30 -14.37
C ARG A 121 3.16 -19.53 -13.31
N PRO A 122 4.29 -18.89 -13.66
CA PRO A 122 5.03 -18.06 -12.70
C PRO A 122 4.13 -16.92 -12.21
N PHE A 123 4.24 -16.55 -10.94
CA PHE A 123 3.40 -15.51 -10.34
C PHE A 123 3.56 -14.15 -11.04
N ILE A 124 4.76 -13.85 -11.55
CA ILE A 124 5.06 -12.62 -12.27
C ILE A 124 5.81 -12.98 -13.56
N GLU A 125 5.39 -12.37 -14.67
CA GLU A 125 6.01 -12.50 -15.97
C GLU A 125 6.35 -11.11 -16.54
N MET A 126 7.58 -10.97 -17.04
CA MET A 126 8.01 -9.78 -17.75
C MET A 126 7.91 -10.01 -19.25
N HIS A 127 7.07 -9.22 -19.92
CA HIS A 127 6.96 -9.14 -21.37
C HIS A 127 7.60 -7.83 -21.86
N LEU A 128 7.83 -7.71 -23.16
CA LEU A 128 8.49 -6.55 -23.75
C LEU A 128 7.74 -5.23 -23.51
N ASP A 129 6.41 -5.29 -23.46
CA ASP A 129 5.49 -4.15 -23.41
C ASP A 129 4.72 -4.06 -22.08
N LYS A 130 4.74 -5.12 -21.27
CA LYS A 130 3.94 -5.21 -20.05
C LYS A 130 4.54 -6.16 -19.02
N MET A 131 4.21 -5.92 -17.77
CA MET A 131 4.41 -6.83 -16.66
C MET A 131 3.09 -7.52 -16.35
N VAL A 132 3.07 -8.84 -16.22
CA VAL A 132 1.87 -9.62 -15.93
C VAL A 132 2.01 -10.25 -14.55
N VAL A 133 1.09 -9.90 -13.65
CA VAL A 133 0.93 -10.54 -12.36
C VAL A 133 -0.17 -11.59 -12.51
N ASN A 134 0.22 -12.88 -12.54
CA ASN A 134 -0.70 -14.01 -12.58
C ASN A 134 -1.33 -14.15 -11.21
N VAL A 135 -2.55 -13.63 -11.06
CA VAL A 135 -3.22 -13.61 -9.76
C VAL A 135 -3.44 -15.04 -9.32
N GLU A 136 -3.93 -15.95 -10.16
CA GLU A 136 -4.17 -17.37 -9.81
C GLU A 136 -2.99 -18.09 -9.15
N ALA A 137 -1.76 -17.76 -9.56
CA ALA A 137 -0.54 -18.37 -9.02
C ALA A 137 -0.11 -17.79 -7.66
N SER A 138 -0.82 -16.79 -7.13
CA SER A 138 -0.51 -16.19 -5.84
C SER A 138 -0.90 -17.11 -4.68
N PRO A 139 0.01 -17.36 -3.71
CA PRO A 139 -0.31 -18.08 -2.48
C PRO A 139 -1.25 -17.32 -1.54
N THR A 140 -1.56 -16.04 -1.81
CA THR A 140 -2.41 -15.17 -0.96
C THR A 140 -3.78 -14.85 -1.55
N ASN A 141 -4.22 -15.57 -2.59
CA ASN A 141 -5.50 -15.29 -3.27
C ASN A 141 -6.76 -15.55 -2.44
N ALA A 142 -6.68 -16.47 -1.47
CA ALA A 142 -7.83 -16.84 -0.68
C ALA A 142 -8.17 -15.71 0.29
N GLY A 143 -9.27 -14.99 0.01
CA GLY A 143 -9.82 -13.96 0.90
C GLY A 143 -9.41 -12.52 0.60
N SER A 144 -8.47 -12.27 -0.32
CA SER A 144 -8.11 -10.91 -0.74
C SER A 144 -9.03 -10.35 -1.84
N ASN A 145 -9.11 -9.02 -1.90
CA ASN A 145 -9.78 -8.29 -2.98
C ASN A 145 -8.78 -7.75 -4.03
N VAL A 146 -9.28 -7.25 -5.17
CA VAL A 146 -8.42 -6.77 -6.26
C VAL A 146 -7.57 -5.56 -5.86
N LEU A 147 -8.11 -4.65 -5.05
CA LEU A 147 -7.37 -3.48 -4.60
C LEU A 147 -6.14 -3.87 -3.75
N GLU A 148 -6.28 -4.87 -2.89
CA GLU A 148 -5.17 -5.42 -2.10
C GLU A 148 -4.10 -6.08 -2.98
N VAL A 149 -4.52 -6.84 -3.99
CA VAL A 149 -3.57 -7.45 -4.94
C VAL A 149 -2.81 -6.36 -5.70
N LEU A 150 -3.50 -5.30 -6.12
CA LEU A 150 -2.86 -4.12 -6.74
C LEU A 150 -1.87 -3.44 -5.79
N ALA A 151 -2.25 -3.23 -4.52
CA ALA A 151 -1.38 -2.60 -3.53
C ALA A 151 -0.09 -3.39 -3.26
N LYS A 152 -0.16 -4.72 -3.37
CA LYS A 152 0.99 -5.64 -3.23
C LYS A 152 1.78 -5.79 -4.53
N SER A 153 1.20 -5.44 -5.68
CA SER A 153 1.83 -5.64 -6.99
C SER A 153 3.02 -4.69 -7.20
N PRO A 154 4.03 -5.10 -7.98
CA PRO A 154 5.18 -4.25 -8.27
C PRO A 154 4.77 -2.96 -8.97
N ALA A 155 5.54 -1.89 -8.76
CA ALA A 155 5.35 -0.55 -9.35
C ALA A 155 4.04 0.17 -8.97
N ILE A 156 3.08 -0.49 -8.31
CA ILE A 156 1.81 0.12 -7.93
C ILE A 156 1.88 0.66 -6.50
N ILE A 157 1.28 1.82 -6.31
CA ILE A 157 1.13 2.46 -5.00
C ILE A 157 -0.35 2.82 -4.84
N VAL A 158 -0.95 2.32 -3.76
CA VAL A 158 -2.28 2.69 -3.30
C VAL A 158 -2.10 3.52 -2.03
N ASP A 159 -2.57 4.78 -2.07
CA ASP A 159 -2.44 5.68 -0.93
C ASP A 159 -3.56 5.48 0.12
N MET A 160 -3.55 6.28 1.18
CA MET A 160 -4.55 6.20 2.27
C MET A 160 -5.96 6.60 1.83
N ASP A 161 -6.06 7.38 0.76
CA ASP A 161 -7.30 7.81 0.13
C ASP A 161 -7.72 6.86 -1.00
N GLU A 162 -7.00 5.73 -1.14
CA GLU A 162 -7.26 4.65 -2.09
C GLU A 162 -7.05 5.05 -3.57
N ASN A 163 -6.28 6.12 -3.81
CA ASN A 163 -5.87 6.47 -5.15
C ASN A 163 -4.76 5.52 -5.62
N ILE A 164 -4.87 5.09 -6.87
CA ILE A 164 -3.92 4.17 -7.50
C ILE A 164 -2.95 4.99 -8.35
N SER A 165 -1.66 4.83 -8.09
CA SER A 165 -0.57 5.46 -8.85
C SER A 165 0.44 4.41 -9.30
N LEU A 166 1.13 4.71 -10.41
CA LEU A 166 2.14 3.83 -11.01
C LEU A 166 3.49 4.54 -10.94
N ASN A 167 4.48 3.90 -10.31
CA ASN A 167 5.80 4.49 -10.05
C ASN A 167 5.72 5.89 -9.38
N GLY A 168 4.71 6.10 -8.53
CA GLY A 168 4.45 7.38 -7.85
C GLY A 168 3.81 8.47 -8.73
N LYS A 169 3.55 8.20 -10.01
CA LYS A 169 2.85 9.11 -10.92
C LYS A 169 1.34 8.84 -10.89
N GLN A 170 0.57 9.90 -10.74
CA GLN A 170 -0.90 9.89 -10.78
C GLN A 170 -1.40 9.86 -12.24
N GLY A 171 -2.68 9.54 -12.45
CA GLY A 171 -3.27 9.50 -13.80
C GLY A 171 -3.09 8.16 -14.50
N VAL A 172 -3.26 7.05 -13.77
CA VAL A 172 -3.21 5.70 -14.33
C VAL A 172 -4.57 5.35 -14.94
N LEU A 173 -4.58 4.86 -16.18
CA LEU A 173 -5.78 4.33 -16.81
C LEU A 173 -6.03 2.90 -16.35
N ILE A 174 -7.17 2.66 -15.71
CA ILE A 174 -7.55 1.32 -15.25
C ILE A 174 -8.59 0.74 -16.21
N LEU A 175 -8.29 -0.48 -16.68
CA LEU A 175 -9.12 -1.26 -17.58
C LEU A 175 -9.58 -2.53 -16.86
N ILE A 176 -10.82 -2.93 -17.12
CA ILE A 176 -11.33 -4.26 -16.75
C ILE A 176 -11.70 -4.99 -18.04
N ASP A 177 -11.07 -6.14 -18.27
CA ASP A 177 -11.19 -6.91 -19.51
C ASP A 177 -10.90 -6.07 -20.77
N GLY A 178 -9.97 -5.11 -20.68
CA GLY A 178 -9.62 -4.18 -21.77
C GLY A 178 -10.60 -3.02 -22.00
N LYS A 179 -11.59 -2.81 -21.13
CA LYS A 179 -12.55 -1.70 -21.21
C LYS A 179 -12.26 -0.65 -20.14
N ASN A 180 -12.34 0.63 -20.52
CA ASN A 180 -12.15 1.75 -19.60
C ASN A 180 -13.21 1.75 -18.50
N THR A 181 -12.77 1.92 -17.26
CA THR A 181 -13.66 2.21 -16.13
C THR A 181 -13.87 3.72 -16.02
N TYR A 182 -15.04 4.21 -16.42
CA TYR A 182 -15.43 5.62 -16.25
C TYR A 182 -15.97 5.85 -14.83
N LEU A 183 -15.11 5.70 -13.82
CA LEU A 183 -15.44 5.85 -12.41
C LEU A 183 -14.56 6.91 -11.76
N THR A 184 -15.08 7.55 -10.71
CA THR A 184 -14.22 8.36 -9.83
C THR A 184 -13.24 7.45 -9.10
N ALA A 185 -12.12 8.00 -8.59
CA ALA A 185 -11.13 7.21 -7.86
C ALA A 185 -11.76 6.42 -6.68
N LYS A 186 -12.70 7.04 -5.96
CA LYS A 186 -13.42 6.44 -4.83
C LYS A 186 -14.36 5.31 -5.26
N ASP A 187 -15.12 5.49 -6.33
CA ASP A 187 -16.02 4.46 -6.84
C ASP A 187 -15.24 3.28 -7.43
N LEU A 188 -14.10 3.57 -8.07
CA LEU A 188 -13.19 2.56 -8.58
C LEU A 188 -12.57 1.75 -7.43
N ALA A 189 -12.09 2.40 -6.37
CA ALA A 189 -11.59 1.71 -5.19
C ALA A 189 -12.66 0.81 -4.56
N SER A 190 -13.91 1.30 -4.45
CA SER A 190 -15.05 0.53 -3.95
C SER A 190 -15.35 -0.69 -4.82
N LEU A 191 -15.34 -0.53 -6.15
CA LEU A 191 -15.48 -1.63 -7.10
C LEU A 191 -14.37 -2.67 -6.92
N LEU A 192 -13.11 -2.26 -6.88
CA LEU A 192 -11.97 -3.16 -6.76
C LEU A 192 -11.94 -3.90 -5.41
N LYS A 193 -12.43 -3.28 -4.33
CA LYS A 193 -12.64 -3.93 -3.03
C LYS A 193 -13.77 -4.95 -3.05
N SER A 194 -14.83 -4.70 -3.81
CA SER A 194 -15.96 -5.62 -3.96
C SER A 194 -15.63 -6.87 -4.79
N MET A 195 -14.58 -6.78 -5.63
CA MET A 195 -14.15 -7.86 -6.50
C MET A 195 -13.21 -8.81 -5.75
N PRO A 196 -13.56 -10.10 -5.60
CA PRO A 196 -12.65 -11.10 -5.04
C PRO A 196 -11.45 -11.33 -5.98
N ALA A 197 -10.24 -11.40 -5.44
CA ALA A 197 -9.04 -11.74 -6.21
C ALA A 197 -9.15 -13.10 -6.90
N ALA A 198 -9.89 -14.03 -6.29
CA ALA A 198 -10.19 -15.35 -6.85
C ALA A 198 -10.92 -15.32 -8.21
N ASN A 199 -11.55 -14.21 -8.58
CA ASN A 199 -12.20 -14.02 -9.87
C ASN A 199 -11.28 -13.39 -10.93
N ILE A 200 -10.05 -13.04 -10.57
CA ILE A 200 -9.06 -12.45 -11.46
C ILE A 200 -8.13 -13.54 -11.97
N ASP A 201 -7.85 -13.50 -13.27
CA ASP A 201 -6.87 -14.36 -13.94
C ASP A 201 -5.48 -13.73 -13.78
N GLN A 202 -5.34 -12.51 -14.30
CA GLN A 202 -4.09 -11.77 -14.32
C GLN A 202 -4.29 -10.25 -14.27
N ILE A 203 -3.27 -9.52 -13.83
CA ILE A 203 -3.20 -8.06 -13.88
C ILE A 203 -2.04 -7.69 -14.79
N GLU A 204 -2.32 -6.96 -15.85
CA GLU A 204 -1.31 -6.47 -16.79
C GLU A 204 -0.98 -5.00 -16.47
N ILE A 205 0.29 -4.72 -16.28
CA ILE A 205 0.80 -3.40 -15.90
C ILE A 205 1.69 -2.91 -17.05
N MET A 206 1.26 -1.84 -17.70
CA MET A 206 1.93 -1.22 -18.84
C MET A 206 2.41 0.16 -18.40
N THR A 207 3.71 0.30 -18.13
CA THR A 207 4.35 1.59 -17.83
C THR A 207 4.56 2.43 -19.08
N ASN A 208 4.61 1.80 -20.26
CA ASN A 208 4.66 2.45 -21.56
C ASN A 208 3.51 1.93 -22.43
N PRO A 209 2.31 2.51 -22.31
CA PRO A 209 1.13 1.96 -22.97
C PRO A 209 1.22 2.12 -24.50
N PRO A 210 0.60 1.22 -25.27
CA PRO A 210 0.55 1.36 -26.73
C PRO A 210 -0.32 2.57 -27.14
N ALA A 211 -0.01 3.16 -28.29
CA ALA A 211 -0.66 4.36 -28.84
C ALA A 211 -2.21 4.39 -28.77
N LYS A 212 -2.87 3.23 -28.83
CA LYS A 212 -4.33 3.10 -28.66
C LYS A 212 -4.87 3.57 -27.29
N TYR A 213 -4.02 3.71 -26.29
CA TYR A 213 -4.35 4.13 -24.94
C TYR A 213 -3.60 5.40 -24.50
N GLU A 214 -2.74 5.96 -25.37
CA GLU A 214 -1.98 7.16 -25.04
C GLU A 214 -2.92 8.37 -25.01
N ALA A 215 -3.15 8.90 -23.81
CA ALA A 215 -3.66 10.24 -23.59
C ALA A 215 -2.59 11.05 -22.85
N GLU A 216 -2.53 12.34 -23.16
CA GLU A 216 -1.52 13.25 -22.61
C GLU A 216 -1.60 13.30 -21.07
N GLY A 217 -0.48 13.06 -20.39
CA GLY A 217 -0.41 13.08 -18.92
C GLY A 217 -0.75 11.78 -18.20
N MET A 218 -0.97 10.65 -18.91
CA MET A 218 -1.17 9.35 -18.26
C MET A 218 0.14 8.74 -17.72
N ALA A 219 0.09 8.19 -16.50
CA ALA A 219 1.23 7.50 -15.87
C ALA A 219 1.46 6.07 -16.38
N GLY A 220 0.45 5.49 -17.04
CA GLY A 220 0.47 4.13 -17.56
C GLY A 220 -0.94 3.51 -17.58
N VAL A 221 -1.01 2.24 -17.96
CA VAL A 221 -2.27 1.48 -18.05
C VAL A 221 -2.18 0.23 -17.18
N ILE A 222 -3.20 0.00 -16.36
CA ILE A 222 -3.39 -1.25 -15.61
C ILE A 222 -4.63 -1.94 -16.17
N ASN A 223 -4.49 -3.17 -16.65
CA ASN A 223 -5.58 -3.96 -17.20
C ASN A 223 -5.81 -5.22 -16.37
N ILE A 224 -6.96 -5.26 -15.70
CA ILE A 224 -7.38 -6.36 -14.85
C ILE A 224 -8.15 -7.34 -15.72
N LYS A 225 -7.59 -8.54 -15.93
CA LYS A 225 -8.26 -9.62 -16.65
C LYS A 225 -9.00 -10.49 -15.67
N THR A 226 -10.33 -10.50 -15.79
CA THR A 226 -11.15 -11.42 -15.03
C THR A 226 -11.05 -12.82 -15.63
N LYS A 227 -11.21 -13.85 -14.80
CA LYS A 227 -11.36 -15.22 -15.30
C LYS A 227 -12.55 -15.24 -16.26
N LYS A 228 -12.46 -16.03 -17.33
CA LYS A 228 -13.60 -16.30 -18.22
C LYS A 228 -14.66 -17.14 -17.51
N ASN A 229 -15.23 -16.64 -16.43
CA ASN A 229 -16.38 -17.23 -15.80
C ASN A 229 -17.62 -16.44 -16.21
N LYS A 230 -18.55 -17.13 -16.86
CA LYS A 230 -19.80 -16.59 -17.43
C LYS A 230 -20.84 -16.36 -16.33
N ASN A 231 -20.49 -15.65 -15.27
CA ASN A 231 -21.48 -15.23 -14.27
C ASN A 231 -22.25 -14.02 -14.83
N ASP A 232 -23.05 -14.26 -15.87
CA ASP A 232 -24.15 -13.37 -16.23
C ASP A 232 -25.13 -13.39 -15.05
N GLY A 233 -25.45 -12.22 -14.50
CA GLY A 233 -26.32 -12.11 -13.34
C GLY A 233 -25.91 -11.02 -12.37
N TRP A 234 -26.39 -11.16 -11.14
CA TRP A 234 -26.18 -10.21 -10.06
C TRP A 234 -25.02 -10.67 -9.20
N ASN A 235 -24.09 -9.77 -8.94
CA ASN A 235 -23.10 -9.87 -7.89
C ASN A 235 -23.29 -8.71 -6.92
N GLY A 236 -22.98 -8.94 -5.65
CA GLY A 236 -23.07 -7.90 -4.65
C GLY A 236 -22.14 -8.22 -3.49
N SER A 237 -21.68 -7.18 -2.82
CA SER A 237 -20.84 -7.30 -1.63
C SER A 237 -21.30 -6.30 -0.60
N LEU A 238 -21.47 -6.75 0.64
CA LEU A 238 -21.60 -5.88 1.79
C LEU A 238 -20.26 -5.89 2.53
N SER A 239 -19.63 -4.74 2.62
CA SER A 239 -18.42 -4.54 3.42
C SER A 239 -18.79 -3.70 4.64
N THR A 240 -18.52 -4.23 5.83
CA THR A 240 -18.68 -3.51 7.09
C THR A 240 -17.33 -3.45 7.80
N GLY A 241 -17.00 -2.30 8.35
CA GLY A 241 -15.74 -2.09 9.04
C GLY A 241 -15.75 -0.77 9.81
N GLY A 242 -14.60 -0.41 10.36
CA GLY A 242 -14.43 0.89 10.98
C GLY A 242 -12.98 1.22 11.24
N ARG A 243 -12.66 2.52 11.22
CA ARG A 243 -11.33 3.04 11.55
C ARG A 243 -11.36 3.58 12.97
N MET A 244 -10.47 3.09 13.84
CA MET A 244 -10.25 3.66 15.17
C MET A 244 -8.88 4.31 15.22
N GLY A 245 -8.75 5.43 15.93
CA GLY A 245 -7.46 6.08 16.10
C GLY A 245 -7.38 6.95 17.34
N ILE A 246 -6.13 7.24 17.69
CA ILE A 246 -5.74 8.06 18.84
C ILE A 246 -4.92 9.23 18.30
N PHE A 247 -5.36 10.45 18.56
CA PHE A 247 -4.65 11.66 18.18
C PHE A 247 -4.37 12.50 19.44
N THR A 248 -3.09 12.72 19.75
CA THR A 248 -2.69 13.51 20.93
C THR A 248 -2.09 14.84 20.50
N TYR A 249 -2.69 15.93 20.95
CA TYR A 249 -2.19 17.30 20.73
C TYR A 249 -2.37 18.13 22.00
N ASN A 250 -1.30 18.81 22.44
CA ASN A 250 -1.30 19.68 23.62
C ASN A 250 -2.02 19.10 24.86
N ARG A 251 -1.65 17.86 25.26
CA ARG A 251 -2.20 17.14 26.43
C ARG A 251 -3.67 16.72 26.34
N ASN A 252 -4.32 16.95 25.19
CA ASN A 252 -5.62 16.38 24.87
C ASN A 252 -5.42 15.16 23.96
N THR A 253 -6.05 14.05 24.33
CA THR A 253 -6.09 12.82 23.54
C THR A 253 -7.49 12.66 22.95
N LEU A 254 -7.60 12.72 21.63
CA LEU A 254 -8.82 12.45 20.90
C LEU A 254 -8.84 10.96 20.51
N LEU A 255 -9.83 10.24 21.02
CA LEU A 255 -10.18 8.90 20.56
C LEU A 255 -11.28 9.04 19.51
N PHE A 256 -11.08 8.49 18.31
CA PHE A 256 -12.09 8.53 17.27
C PHE A 256 -12.37 7.13 16.73
N PHE A 257 -13.64 6.89 16.39
CA PHE A 257 -14.12 5.71 15.70
C PHE A 257 -14.99 6.14 14.51
N THR A 258 -14.69 5.62 13.34
CA THR A 258 -15.43 5.90 12.10
C THR A 258 -15.91 4.59 11.52
N PRO A 259 -17.17 4.16 11.76
CA PRO A 259 -17.76 3.06 11.03
C PRO A 259 -17.80 3.37 9.53
N GLU A 260 -17.44 2.37 8.73
CA GLU A 260 -17.44 2.41 7.26
C GLU A 260 -18.23 1.20 6.78
N ASN A 261 -19.40 1.46 6.19
CA ASN A 261 -20.23 0.44 5.57
C ASN A 261 -20.35 0.75 4.07
N ASN A 262 -20.12 -0.23 3.23
CA ASN A 262 -20.24 -0.09 1.79
C ASN A 262 -21.04 -1.26 1.22
N LEU A 263 -22.08 -0.94 0.46
CA LEU A 263 -22.90 -1.90 -0.25
C LEU A 263 -22.66 -1.71 -1.74
N ASN A 264 -22.06 -2.71 -2.37
CA ASN A 264 -21.82 -2.71 -3.81
C ASN A 264 -22.74 -3.72 -4.48
N PHE A 265 -23.32 -3.33 -5.61
CA PHE A 265 -24.09 -4.16 -6.51
C PHE A 265 -23.54 -4.05 -7.91
N ASN A 266 -23.39 -5.17 -8.60
CA ASN A 266 -23.16 -5.17 -10.03
C ASN A 266 -23.98 -6.23 -10.76
N TYR A 267 -24.47 -5.82 -11.91
CA TYR A 267 -25.24 -6.65 -12.81
C TYR A 267 -24.56 -6.68 -14.17
N LYS A 268 -24.10 -7.86 -14.58
CA LYS A 268 -23.49 -8.08 -15.89
C LYS A 268 -24.36 -9.02 -16.70
N LYS A 269 -24.76 -8.59 -17.90
CA LYS A 269 -25.43 -9.45 -18.89
C LYS A 269 -24.94 -9.10 -20.28
N ARG A 270 -24.27 -10.06 -20.94
CA ARG A 270 -23.70 -9.88 -22.30
C ARG A 270 -22.78 -8.65 -22.39
N LYS A 271 -23.21 -7.60 -23.09
CA LYS A 271 -22.45 -6.35 -23.31
C LYS A 271 -22.76 -5.27 -22.26
N ILE A 272 -23.77 -5.47 -21.40
CA ILE A 272 -24.21 -4.51 -20.38
C ILE A 272 -23.56 -4.88 -19.04
N ASN A 273 -22.94 -3.91 -18.39
CA ASN A 273 -22.41 -4.02 -17.03
C ASN A 273 -22.83 -2.78 -16.24
N LEU A 274 -23.69 -2.95 -15.24
CA LEU A 274 -24.17 -1.89 -14.36
C LEU A 274 -23.53 -2.10 -12.99
N PHE A 275 -22.91 -1.05 -12.44
CA PHE A 275 -22.32 -1.05 -11.09
C PHE A 275 -22.92 0.10 -10.27
N SER A 276 -23.24 -0.18 -9.01
CA SER A 276 -23.75 0.77 -8.04
C SER A 276 -23.08 0.53 -6.69
N SER A 277 -22.59 1.59 -6.06
CA SER A 277 -21.95 1.55 -4.74
C SER A 277 -22.61 2.56 -3.80
N LEU A 278 -23.03 2.11 -2.62
CA LEU A 278 -23.63 2.93 -1.57
C LEU A 278 -22.76 2.85 -0.31
N GLY A 279 -22.08 3.94 0.00
CA GLY A 279 -21.24 4.06 1.19
C GLY A 279 -21.90 4.89 2.29
N PHE A 280 -21.95 4.35 3.51
CA PHE A 280 -22.32 5.08 4.72
C PHE A 280 -21.14 5.12 5.69
N SER A 281 -20.66 6.32 5.99
CA SER A 281 -19.61 6.57 6.97
C SER A 281 -20.00 7.73 7.88
N ARG A 282 -19.86 7.56 9.19
CA ARG A 282 -20.13 8.62 10.17
C ARG A 282 -18.99 8.71 11.16
N TRP A 283 -18.30 9.85 11.19
CA TRP A 283 -17.24 10.09 12.17
C TRP A 283 -17.84 10.31 13.57
N SER A 284 -17.30 9.64 14.58
CA SER A 284 -17.56 9.94 15.98
C SER A 284 -16.24 10.01 16.77
N GLY A 285 -16.06 11.07 17.57
CA GLY A 285 -14.85 11.29 18.36
C GLY A 285 -15.17 11.74 19.77
N ARG A 286 -14.40 11.27 20.75
CA ARG A 286 -14.42 11.74 22.13
C ARG A 286 -13.03 12.30 22.48
N SER A 287 -13.00 13.52 22.99
CA SER A 287 -11.79 14.14 23.52
C SER A 287 -11.66 13.83 25.00
N VAL A 288 -10.52 13.29 25.42
CA VAL A 288 -10.13 13.10 26.82
C VAL A 288 -8.99 14.08 27.12
N GLY A 289 -9.23 15.02 28.04
CA GLY A 289 -8.22 15.99 28.48
C GLY A 289 -7.62 15.58 29.82
N ILE A 290 -6.29 15.50 29.90
CA ILE A 290 -5.59 15.25 31.17
C ILE A 290 -5.15 16.59 31.75
N TYR A 291 -5.79 17.04 32.83
CA TYR A 291 -5.49 18.29 33.51
C TYR A 291 -4.57 18.05 34.72
N ASN A 292 -3.28 18.36 34.57
CA ASN A 292 -2.36 18.39 35.71
C ASN A 292 -2.53 19.73 36.44
N LYS A 293 -3.24 19.73 37.58
CA LYS A 293 -3.37 20.91 38.44
C LYS A 293 -2.26 20.88 39.49
N THR A 294 -1.24 21.72 39.31
CA THR A 294 -0.20 21.93 40.32
C THR A 294 -0.70 22.94 41.33
N TYR A 295 -0.94 22.49 42.56
CA TYR A 295 -1.24 23.38 43.68
C TYR A 295 0.07 23.73 44.40
N TYR A 296 0.35 25.03 44.50
CA TYR A 296 1.40 25.54 45.38
C TYR A 296 0.78 25.71 46.78
N THR A 297 1.12 24.82 47.72
CA THR A 297 0.45 24.78 49.04
C THR A 297 1.08 25.73 50.05
N SER A 298 2.36 26.10 49.89
CA SER A 298 3.00 27.14 50.70
C SER A 298 4.24 27.72 50.02
N SER A 299 4.50 29.00 50.29
CA SER A 299 5.73 29.71 49.96
C SER A 299 6.40 30.17 51.25
N TYR A 300 7.70 29.93 51.39
CA TYR A 300 8.51 30.49 52.48
C TYR A 300 9.78 31.09 51.89
N ASP A 301 10.15 32.28 52.39
CA ASP A 301 11.34 33.02 51.96
C ASP A 301 12.47 32.82 52.97
N ILE A 302 13.64 32.43 52.46
CA ILE A 302 14.89 32.44 53.22
C ILE A 302 15.93 33.23 52.42
N ASN A 303 16.46 34.30 53.00
CA ASN A 303 17.56 35.09 52.43
C ASN A 303 17.30 35.55 50.98
N GLY A 304 16.08 35.96 50.66
CA GLY A 304 15.70 36.48 49.35
C GLY A 304 15.46 35.42 48.27
N TYR A 305 15.45 34.13 48.63
CA TYR A 305 15.08 33.05 47.74
C TYR A 305 13.73 32.44 48.18
N THR A 306 12.77 32.43 47.25
CA THR A 306 11.43 31.89 47.46
C THR A 306 11.38 30.42 47.08
N PHE A 307 11.02 29.56 48.03
CA PHE A 307 10.88 28.12 47.81
C PHE A 307 9.41 27.72 47.73
N PHE A 308 9.06 26.88 46.76
CA PHE A 308 7.69 26.40 46.54
C PHE A 308 7.61 24.88 46.77
N THR A 309 6.70 24.45 47.64
CA THR A 309 6.37 23.03 47.78
C THR A 309 5.33 22.66 46.73
N VAL A 310 5.69 21.76 45.81
CA VAL A 310 4.85 21.30 44.69
C VAL A 310 4.16 19.99 45.08
N ASN A 311 2.87 20.02 45.36
CA ASN A 311 2.05 18.81 45.46
C ASN A 311 1.41 18.51 44.10
N ARG A 312 1.65 17.30 43.56
CA ARG A 312 0.98 16.80 42.35
C ARG A 312 -0.15 15.86 42.75
N SER A 313 -1.39 16.28 42.55
CA SER A 313 -2.55 15.38 42.60
C SER A 313 -2.90 14.92 41.19
N TYR A 314 -3.20 13.64 41.02
CA TYR A 314 -3.73 13.07 39.79
C TYR A 314 -5.25 12.90 39.94
N ASP A 315 -6.04 13.74 39.29
CA ASP A 315 -7.46 13.47 39.06
C ASP A 315 -7.61 12.97 37.61
N GLY A 316 -7.82 11.66 37.47
CA GLY A 316 -8.25 11.05 36.22
C GLY A 316 -9.75 10.81 36.28
N ASN A 317 -10.52 11.51 35.43
CA ASN A 317 -11.89 11.15 35.08
C ASN A 317 -11.89 10.22 33.86
#